data_AF-A0A6J5ZZG6-F1
#
_entry.id   AF-A0A6J5ZZG6-F1
#
_cell.length_a   1.000
_cell.length_b   1.000
_cell.length_c   1.000
_cell.angle_alpha   90.00
_cell.angle_beta   90.00
_cell.angle_gamma   90.00
#
_symmetry.space_group_name_H-M   'P 1'
#
loop_
_entity.id
_entity.type
_entity.pdbx_description
1 polymer ?
#
loop_
_entity_poly.entity_id
_entity_poly.type
_entity_poly.pdbx_seq_one_letter_code
_entity_poly.pdbx_strand_id
1 'polypeptide(L)' 'MTGPVVLVDADGNRYDVAGRPVALCRCGLSETKPFCDGAHNAAEFEATERAPQEG' A
#
# COMPACT_ATOMS: atom_id res chain seq x y z
N MET A 1 1.43 7.47 2.21
CA MET A 1 1.21 8.59 1.28
C MET A 1 0.49 9.69 2.03
N THR A 2 0.97 10.92 1.94
CA THR A 2 0.38 12.07 2.65
C THR A 2 0.26 13.23 1.68
N GLY A 3 -0.95 13.76 1.50
CA GLY A 3 -1.26 14.81 0.53
C GLY A 3 -2.61 14.58 -0.15
N PRO A 4 -3.07 15.52 -1.01
CA PRO A 4 -4.28 15.33 -1.80
C PRO A 4 -4.05 14.24 -2.84
N VAL A 5 -4.64 13.07 -2.60
CA VAL A 5 -4.54 11.90 -3.50
C VAL A 5 -5.94 11.38 -3.82
N VAL A 6 -6.12 10.90 -5.04
CA VAL A 6 -7.30 10.14 -5.46
C VAL A 6 -6.84 8.70 -5.67
N LEU A 7 -7.45 7.77 -4.94
CA LEU A 7 -7.16 6.35 -5.07
C LEU A 7 -8.24 5.70 -5.96
N VAL A 8 -7.79 5.02 -7.00
CA VAL A 8 -8.63 4.26 -7.94
C VAL A 8 -8.13 2.82 -8.06
N ASP A 9 -9.04 1.86 -8.27
CA ASP A 9 -8.67 0.49 -8.65
C ASP A 9 -8.43 0.35 -10.16
N ALA A 10 -8.12 -0.87 -10.60
CA ALA A 10 -7.87 -1.18 -12.00
C ALA A 10 -9.10 -1.02 -12.90
N ASP A 11 -10.30 -1.13 -12.33
CA ASP A 11 -11.59 -0.96 -13.02
C ASP A 11 -12.04 0.53 -13.03
N GLY A 12 -11.32 1.40 -12.32
CA GLY A 12 -11.60 2.84 -12.22
C GLY A 12 -12.51 3.23 -11.05
N ASN A 13 -12.87 2.30 -10.16
CA ASN A 13 -13.66 2.62 -8.98
C ASN A 13 -12.83 3.47 -8.01
N ARG A 14 -13.46 4.49 -7.42
CA ARG A 14 -12.81 5.42 -6.49
C ARG A 14 -12.96 4.96 -5.05
N TYR A 15 -11.87 5.04 -4.30
CA TYR A 15 -11.88 4.88 -2.85
C TYR A 15 -12.08 6.22 -2.16
N ASP A 16 -12.93 6.24 -1.13
CA ASP A 16 -13.07 7.41 -0.26
C ASP A 16 -11.92 7.46 0.76
N VAL A 17 -10.91 8.25 0.40
CA VAL A 17 -9.71 8.48 1.21
C VAL A 17 -9.56 9.95 1.62
N ALA A 18 -10.66 10.71 1.62
CA ALA A 18 -10.81 12.14 1.88
C ALA A 18 -9.65 12.83 2.64
N GLY A 19 -8.55 13.15 1.93
CA GLY A 19 -7.42 13.94 2.45
C GLY A 19 -6.65 13.35 3.63
N ARG A 20 -6.95 12.11 4.05
CA ARG A 20 -6.23 11.44 5.14
C ARG A 20 -4.98 10.73 4.61
N PRO A 21 -3.95 10.56 5.44
CA PRO A 21 -2.82 9.70 5.09
C PRO A 21 -3.32 8.28 4.76
N VAL A 22 -2.81 7.73 3.66
CA VAL A 22 -3.12 6.36 3.23
C VAL A 22 -1.84 5.55 3.18
N ALA A 23 -1.90 4.33 3.74
CA ALA A 23 -0.87 3.32 3.58
C ALA A 23 -1.45 2.15 2.78
N LEU A 24 -0.82 1.82 1.65
CA LEU A 24 -1.21 0.67 0.83
C LEU A 24 -0.36 -0.54 1.22
N CYS A 25 -0.98 -1.72 1.20
CA CYS A 25 -0.28 -2.97 1.48
C CYS A 25 0.69 -3.29 0.35
N ARG A 26 1.96 -3.50 0.70
CA ARG A 26 2.98 -4.06 -0.20
C ARG A 26 3.44 -5.47 0.19
N CYS A 27 3.25 -5.86 1.46
CA CYS A 27 3.70 -7.17 1.96
C CYS A 27 2.80 -8.35 1.54
N GLY A 28 1.58 -8.09 1.05
CA GLY A 28 0.62 -9.12 0.66
C GLY A 28 -0.15 -9.78 1.82
N LEU A 29 0.19 -9.46 3.07
CA LEU A 29 -0.35 -10.13 4.27
C LEU A 29 -1.49 -9.39 4.96
N SER A 30 -1.84 -8.18 4.49
CA SER A 30 -2.97 -7.46 5.07
C SER A 30 -4.29 -8.20 4.86
N GLU A 31 -5.14 -8.16 5.87
CA GLU A 31 -6.54 -8.62 5.85
C GLU A 31 -7.49 -7.55 5.28
N THR A 32 -7.06 -6.28 5.27
CA THR A 32 -7.85 -5.12 4.80
C THR A 32 -7.36 -4.54 3.47
N LYS A 33 -6.90 -5.42 2.57
CA LYS A 33 -6.43 -5.04 1.22
C LYS A 33 -7.45 -4.13 0.50
N PRO A 34 -6.98 -3.09 -0.21
CA PRO A 34 -5.59 -2.79 -0.58
C PRO A 34 -4.81 -2.00 0.50
N PHE A 35 -5.40 -1.72 1.66
CA PHE A 35 -4.79 -0.91 2.71
C PHE A 35 -3.84 -1.72 3.59
N CYS A 36 -2.93 -1.02 4.27
CA CYS A 36 -2.05 -1.61 5.26
C CYS A 36 -2.70 -1.56 6.66
N ASP A 37 -2.73 -2.71 7.34
CA ASP A 37 -3.21 -2.88 8.74
C ASP A 37 -2.08 -3.15 9.76
N GLY A 38 -0.84 -3.22 9.29
CA GLY A 38 0.32 -3.47 10.16
C GLY A 38 0.79 -4.92 10.21
N ALA A 39 0.13 -5.85 9.49
CA ALA A 39 0.55 -7.26 9.42
C ALA A 39 2.01 -7.46 8.98
N HIS A 40 2.57 -6.50 8.26
CA HIS A 40 3.99 -6.51 7.84
C HIS A 40 4.98 -6.56 9.02
N ASN A 41 4.61 -6.05 10.20
CA ASN A 41 5.50 -6.04 11.37
C ASN A 41 5.65 -7.44 11.95
N ALA A 42 4.54 -8.15 12.13
CA ALA A 42 4.54 -9.52 12.66
C ALA A 42 5.16 -10.52 11.69
N ALA A 43 5.11 -10.22 10.39
CA ALA A 43 5.68 -11.05 9.35
C ALA A 43 7.16 -10.72 9.03
N GLU A 44 7.75 -9.75 9.73
CA GLU A 44 9.13 -9.30 9.50
C GLU A 44 9.40 -9.03 8.01
N PHE A 45 8.44 -8.38 7.34
CA PHE A 45 8.51 -8.16 5.90
C PHE A 45 9.64 -7.18 5.55
N GLU A 46 10.70 -7.71 4.95
CA GLU A 46 11.81 -6.92 4.42
C GLU A 46 11.55 -6.55 2.96
N ALA A 47 11.75 -5.28 2.63
CA ALA A 47 11.65 -4.82 1.25
C ALA A 47 12.60 -3.67 0.97
N THR A 48 13.41 -3.84 -0.07
CA THR A 48 14.19 -2.75 -0.66
C THR A 48 13.27 -1.80 -1.44
N GLU A 49 13.64 -0.52 -1.45
CA GLU A 49 12.94 0.53 -2.19
C GLU A 49 13.13 0.43 -3.71
N ARG A 50 14.21 -0.21 -4.16
CA ARG A 50 14.55 -0.38 -5.57
C ARG A 50 14.62 -1.86 -5.93
N ALA A 51 14.10 -2.20 -7.11
CA ALA A 51 14.35 -3.51 -7.71
C ALA A 51 15.87 -3.77 -7.78
N PRO A 52 16.33 -5.00 -7.50
CA PRO A 52 17.71 -5.38 -7.77
C PRO A 52 18.06 -5.03 -9.21
N GLN A 53 19.23 -4.44 -9.43
CA GLN A 53 19.70 -4.20 -10.79
C GLN A 53 20.13 -5.56 -11.36
N GLU A 54 19.27 -6.16 -12.17
CA GLU A 54 19.65 -7.31 -12.98
C GLU A 54 20.63 -6.80 -14.06
N GLY A 55 21.85 -7.31 -14.03
CA GLY A 55 22.88 -7.08 -15.04
C GLY A 55 22.83 -8.13 -16.13
#